data_AF-A0A8H4A5H8-F1
#
_entry.id   AF-A0A8H4A5H8-F1
#
_cell.length_a   1.000
_cell.length_b   1.000
_cell.length_c   1.000
_cell.angle_alpha   90.00
_cell.angle_beta   90.00
_cell.angle_gamma   90.00
#
_symmetry.space_group_name_H-M   'P 1'
#
loop_
_entity.id
_entity.type
_entity.pdbx_description
1 polymer ?
#
loop_
_entity_poly.entity_id
_entity_poly.type
_entity_poly.pdbx_seq_one_letter_code
_entity_poly.pdbx_strand_id
1 'polypeptide(L)'
;MKLITRFLSSSRRTVIHRLYTTDPPFKRPGPIPLGDPKEQKEFEESVRKNQGTFTSVTMAVEEEELQVHPDAKEKLLPEFEGEKNPVTGEIGGPKQDPLKHGDWSYGSRVTDF
;
A
#
# COMPACT_ATOMS: atom_id res chain seq x y z
N MET A 1 43.35 -54.10 29.33
CA MET A 1 42.80 -53.59 28.05
C MET A 1 41.68 -52.61 28.41
N LYS A 2 41.83 -51.30 28.11
CA LYS A 2 40.79 -50.29 28.38
C LYS A 2 40.23 -49.81 27.04
N LEU A 3 38.94 -50.09 26.77
CA LEU A 3 38.25 -49.57 25.60
C LEU A 3 37.94 -48.08 25.80
N ILE A 4 38.39 -47.24 24.88
CA ILE A 4 38.05 -45.81 24.81
C ILE A 4 36.94 -45.67 23.76
N THR A 5 35.72 -45.41 24.20
CA THR A 5 34.60 -45.09 23.30
C THR A 5 34.57 -43.58 23.06
N ARG A 6 34.79 -43.14 21.82
CA ARG A 6 34.63 -41.74 21.41
C ARG A 6 33.17 -41.50 21.03
N PHE A 7 32.46 -40.67 21.79
CA PHE A 7 31.17 -40.13 21.36
C PHE A 7 31.41 -38.97 20.39
N LEU A 8 30.97 -39.11 19.14
CA LEU A 8 30.87 -37.99 18.21
C LEU A 8 29.64 -37.15 18.60
N SER A 9 29.87 -35.94 19.12
CA SER A 9 28.82 -34.95 19.30
C SER A 9 28.47 -34.33 17.94
N SER A 10 27.41 -34.84 17.31
CA SER A 10 26.82 -34.21 16.13
C SER A 10 25.98 -33.02 16.59
N SER A 11 26.55 -31.81 16.52
CA SER A 11 25.79 -30.58 16.72
C SER A 11 24.87 -30.36 15.53
N ARG A 12 23.62 -30.83 15.65
CA ARG A 12 22.56 -30.51 14.70
C ARG A 12 22.13 -29.07 14.93
N ARG A 13 22.61 -28.14 14.10
CA ARG A 13 22.02 -26.80 14.03
C ARG A 13 20.57 -26.95 13.55
N THR A 14 19.62 -26.78 14.46
CA THR A 14 18.21 -26.72 14.13
C THR A 14 17.94 -25.41 13.41
N VAL A 15 17.73 -25.47 12.09
CA VAL A 15 17.17 -24.35 11.33
C VAL A 15 15.69 -24.27 11.70
N ILE A 16 15.35 -23.38 12.64
CA ILE A 16 13.96 -23.12 13.00
C ILE A 16 13.38 -22.23 11.90
N HIS A 17 12.73 -22.83 10.90
CA HIS A 17 11.87 -22.09 9.99
C HIS A 17 10.64 -21.62 10.79
N ARG A 18 10.65 -20.36 11.21
CA ARG A 18 9.49 -19.68 11.79
C ARG A 18 8.47 -19.47 10.67
N LEU A 19 7.52 -20.39 10.54
CA LEU A 19 6.41 -20.26 9.60
C LEU A 19 5.33 -19.40 10.24
N TYR A 20 5.32 -18.10 9.93
CA TYR A 20 4.17 -17.23 10.18
C TYR A 20 3.54 -16.90 8.84
N THR A 21 2.57 -17.70 8.40
CA THR A 21 1.44 -17.25 7.55
C THR A 21 0.64 -18.47 7.11
N THR A 22 -0.67 -18.27 6.96
CA THR A 22 -1.54 -19.14 6.15
C THR A 22 -1.00 -19.21 4.73
N ASP A 23 -0.95 -20.40 4.13
CA ASP A 23 -0.40 -20.61 2.79
C ASP A 23 -1.11 -19.72 1.75
N PRO A 24 -0.40 -18.77 1.10
CA PRO A 24 -0.98 -17.94 0.06
C PRO A 24 -1.24 -18.76 -1.23
N PRO A 25 -2.19 -18.33 -2.08
CA PRO A 25 -2.54 -19.05 -3.32
C PRO A 25 -1.38 -19.18 -4.33
N PHE A 26 -0.30 -18.41 -4.15
CA PHE A 26 0.91 -18.52 -4.96
C PHE A 26 2.12 -18.75 -4.06
N LYS A 27 2.92 -19.78 -4.38
CA LYS A 27 4.20 -20.08 -3.72
C LYS A 27 5.26 -19.06 -4.16
N ARG A 28 5.28 -17.89 -3.53
CA ARG A 28 6.34 -16.88 -3.68
C ARG A 28 7.08 -16.79 -2.34
N PRO A 29 8.43 -16.75 -2.34
CA PRO A 29 9.15 -16.53 -1.10
C PRO A 29 8.70 -15.18 -0.51
N GLY A 30 8.40 -15.17 0.79
CA GLY A 30 8.15 -13.94 1.51
C GLY A 30 9.40 -13.04 1.50
N PRO A 31 9.25 -11.74 1.80
CA PRO A 31 10.39 -10.85 1.96
C PRO A 31 11.34 -11.41 3.03
N ILE A 32 12.64 -11.30 2.78
CA ILE A 32 13.68 -11.74 3.72
C ILE A 32 13.57 -10.86 4.98
N PRO A 33 13.52 -11.43 6.20
CA PRO A 33 13.47 -10.63 7.41
C PRO A 33 14.77 -9.85 7.60
N LEU A 34 14.70 -8.73 8.33
CA LEU A 34 15.90 -8.01 8.75
C LEU A 34 16.79 -8.91 9.62
N GLY A 35 18.11 -8.70 9.54
CA GLY A 35 19.09 -9.54 10.22
C GLY A 35 18.94 -9.50 11.75
N ASP A 36 18.64 -8.33 12.30
CA ASP A 36 18.43 -8.13 13.74
C ASP A 36 16.94 -8.22 14.12
N PRO A 37 16.55 -9.11 15.05
CA PRO A 37 15.14 -9.29 15.43
C PRO A 37 14.48 -8.05 16.04
N LYS A 38 15.27 -7.13 16.61
CA LYS A 38 14.76 -5.88 17.19
C LYS A 38 14.31 -4.91 16.10
N GLU A 39 15.13 -4.74 15.06
CA GLU A 39 14.82 -3.88 13.91
C GLU A 39 13.57 -4.38 13.17
N GLN A 40 13.45 -5.70 13.00
CA GLN A 40 12.25 -6.30 12.41
C GLN A 40 10.98 -5.96 13.20
N LYS A 41 11.05 -6.01 14.54
CA LYS A 41 9.91 -5.68 15.41
C LYS A 41 9.52 -4.20 15.32
N GLU A 42 10.51 -3.31 15.33
CA GLU A 42 10.29 -1.86 15.16
C GLU A 42 9.65 -1.53 13.80
N PHE A 43 10.10 -2.20 12.74
CA PHE A 43 9.50 -2.10 11.41
C PHE A 43 8.04 -2.58 11.40
N GLU A 44 7.76 -3.75 11.96
CA GLU A 44 6.41 -4.31 12.02
C GLU A 44 5.45 -3.43 12.85
N GLU A 45 5.91 -2.85 13.96
CA GLU A 45 5.14 -1.91 14.76
C GLU A 45 4.83 -0.62 13.99
N SER A 46 5.82 -0.08 13.25
CA SER A 46 5.65 1.11 12.40
C SER A 46 4.64 0.87 11.27
N VAL A 47 4.76 -0.28 10.59
CA VAL A 47 3.82 -0.68 9.53
C VAL A 47 2.42 -0.86 10.09
N ARG A 48 2.26 -1.54 11.24
CA ARG A 48 0.96 -1.70 11.91
C ARG A 48 0.31 -0.35 12.23
N LYS A 49 1.10 0.60 12.71
CA LYS A 49 0.65 1.96 13.05
C LYS A 49 0.18 2.72 11.81
N ASN A 50 0.89 2.57 10.68
CA ASN A 50 0.59 3.30 9.44
C ASN A 50 -0.46 2.62 8.54
N GLN A 51 -0.71 1.32 8.72
CA GLN A 51 -1.69 0.57 7.92
C GLN A 51 -3.12 1.15 7.99
N GLY A 52 -3.48 1.82 9.10
CA GLY A 52 -4.79 2.47 9.26
C GLY A 52 -4.95 3.78 8.50
N THR A 53 -3.87 4.41 8.04
CA THR A 53 -3.88 5.72 7.38
C THR A 53 -4.22 5.63 5.88
N PHE A 54 -3.97 4.48 5.25
CA PHE A 54 -4.19 4.32 3.80
C PHE A 54 -5.66 3.96 3.46
N THR A 55 -6.36 3.25 4.34
CA THR A 55 -7.73 2.75 4.10
C THR A 55 -8.83 3.79 4.36
N SER A 56 -8.57 4.83 5.15
CA SER A 56 -9.54 5.90 5.42
C SER A 56 -9.73 6.87 4.25
N VAL A 57 -8.85 6.85 3.24
CA VAL A 57 -8.96 7.72 2.05
C VAL A 57 -10.18 7.37 1.17
N THR A 58 -10.73 6.16 1.28
CA THR A 58 -11.84 5.70 0.42
C THR A 58 -13.23 5.79 1.05
N MET A 59 -13.35 6.03 2.36
CA MET A 59 -14.63 6.00 3.08
C MET A 59 -14.62 7.11 4.15
N ALA A 60 -15.59 8.02 4.10
CA ALA A 60 -15.79 9.17 4.99
C ALA A 60 -15.11 10.47 4.53
N VAL A 61 -15.91 11.28 3.85
CA VAL A 61 -15.82 12.74 3.88
C VAL A 61 -16.19 13.15 5.30
N GLU A 62 -15.21 13.25 6.19
CA GLU A 62 -15.20 14.19 7.30
C GLU A 62 -13.81 14.83 7.33
N GLU A 63 -13.80 16.16 7.38
CA GLU A 63 -12.64 17.05 7.23
C GLU A 63 -11.67 16.99 8.42
N GLU A 64 -11.42 15.80 8.99
CA GLU A 64 -10.41 15.64 10.02
C GLU A 64 -9.09 15.26 9.35
N GLU A 65 -8.29 16.29 9.07
CA GLU A 65 -6.85 16.23 8.74
C GLU A 65 -6.38 14.92 8.11
N LEU A 66 -6.84 14.65 6.88
CA LEU A 66 -6.05 13.83 5.97
C LEU A 66 -4.67 14.50 5.95
N GLN A 67 -3.67 13.87 6.58
CA GLN A 67 -2.28 14.29 6.49
C GLN A 67 -1.81 14.05 5.05
N VAL A 68 -2.27 14.95 4.17
CA VAL A 68 -1.86 15.05 2.80
C VAL A 68 -0.37 15.39 2.83
N HIS A 69 0.43 14.60 2.13
CA HIS A 69 1.86 14.84 2.04
C HIS A 69 2.09 16.27 1.49
N PRO A 70 3.12 17.02 1.94
CA PRO A 70 3.38 18.37 1.42
C PRO A 70 3.52 18.42 -0.11
N ASP A 71 4.00 17.34 -0.73
CA ASP A 71 4.13 17.23 -2.20
C ASP A 71 2.90 16.66 -2.91
N ALA A 72 1.85 16.29 -2.19
CA ALA A 72 0.66 15.75 -2.82
C ALA A 72 -0.07 16.86 -3.59
N LYS A 73 -0.40 16.57 -4.84
CA LYS A 73 -1.12 17.52 -5.70
C LYS A 73 -2.54 17.73 -5.19
N GLU A 74 -2.96 18.99 -5.19
CA GLU A 74 -4.34 19.38 -4.92
C GLU A 74 -5.28 18.78 -5.97
N LYS A 75 -6.48 18.41 -5.53
CA LYS A 75 -7.54 17.97 -6.44
C LYS A 75 -8.02 19.18 -7.26
N LEU A 76 -8.37 18.93 -8.53
CA LEU A 76 -8.96 19.96 -9.37
C LEU A 76 -10.33 20.36 -8.83
N LEU A 77 -10.59 21.66 -8.80
CA LEU A 77 -11.90 22.20 -8.44
C LEU A 77 -12.90 21.89 -9.58
N PRO A 78 -14.15 21.52 -9.26
CA PRO A 78 -15.19 21.34 -10.26
C PRO A 78 -15.51 22.68 -10.95
N GLU A 79 -15.79 22.65 -12.25
CA GLU A 79 -16.09 23.86 -13.04
C GLU A 79 -17.53 24.34 -12.85
N PHE A 80 -18.43 23.41 -12.50
CA PHE A 80 -19.82 23.72 -12.22
C PHE A 80 -20.32 22.99 -10.97
N GLU A 81 -21.28 23.62 -10.31
CA GLU A 81 -22.00 23.06 -9.17
C GLU A 81 -23.23 22.26 -9.64
N GLY A 82 -23.61 21.25 -8.86
CA GLY A 82 -24.74 20.36 -9.17
C GLY A 82 -24.38 19.16 -10.03
N GLU A 83 -25.41 18.49 -10.54
CA GLU A 83 -25.30 17.26 -11.35
C GLU A 83 -25.33 17.52 -12.86
N LYS A 84 -25.87 18.68 -13.26
CA LYS A 84 -26.10 19.03 -14.66
C LYS A 84 -25.07 20.06 -15.12
N ASN A 85 -24.37 19.73 -16.20
CA ASN A 85 -23.46 20.67 -16.85
C ASN A 85 -24.27 21.83 -17.49
N PRO A 86 -24.01 23.11 -17.19
CA PRO A 86 -24.75 24.24 -17.74
C PRO A 86 -24.50 24.47 -19.24
N VAL A 87 -23.39 23.97 -19.78
CA VAL A 87 -23.00 24.15 -21.19
C VAL A 87 -23.52 23.00 -22.06
N THR A 88 -23.23 21.76 -21.67
CA THR A 88 -23.61 20.57 -22.47
C THR A 88 -24.98 20.00 -22.09
N GLY A 89 -25.49 20.31 -20.89
CA GLY A 89 -26.73 19.75 -20.37
C GLY A 89 -26.63 18.30 -19.88
N GLU A 90 -25.44 17.69 -19.95
CA GLU A 90 -25.17 16.33 -19.48
C GLU A 90 -25.36 16.20 -17.96
N ILE A 91 -25.89 15.07 -17.51
CA ILE A 91 -26.16 14.78 -16.09
C ILE A 91 -25.27 13.61 -15.64
N GLY A 92 -24.55 13.79 -14.53
CA GLY A 92 -23.70 12.75 -13.94
C GLY A 92 -22.37 12.50 -14.66
N GLY A 93 -22.01 13.37 -15.61
CA GLY A 93 -20.71 13.35 -16.28
C GLY A 93 -19.58 13.95 -15.44
N PRO A 94 -18.34 13.94 -15.97
CA PRO A 94 -17.22 14.67 -15.36
C PRO A 94 -17.59 16.13 -15.13
N LYS A 95 -17.31 16.64 -13.92
CA LYS A 95 -17.56 18.05 -13.57
C LYS A 95 -16.59 19.05 -14.20
N GLN A 96 -15.76 18.58 -15.12
CA GLN A 96 -14.80 19.35 -15.88
C GLN A 96 -14.72 18.77 -17.28
N ASP A 97 -14.64 19.63 -18.30
CA ASP A 97 -14.52 19.21 -19.68
C ASP A 97 -13.20 18.45 -19.93
N PRO A 98 -13.25 17.17 -20.34
CA PRO A 98 -12.05 16.39 -20.63
C PRO A 98 -11.29 16.89 -21.87
N LEU A 99 -11.96 17.57 -22.81
CA LEU A 99 -11.39 18.00 -24.09
C LEU A 99 -10.84 19.44 -24.05
N LYS A 100 -10.74 20.06 -22.87
CA LYS A 100 -10.28 21.44 -22.67
C LYS A 100 -8.94 21.76 -23.35
N HIS A 101 -8.06 20.77 -23.47
CA HIS A 101 -6.72 20.91 -24.05
C HIS A 101 -6.56 20.26 -25.44
N GLY A 102 -7.66 19.75 -26.03
CA GLY A 102 -7.65 19.06 -27.32
C GLY A 102 -7.27 17.57 -27.26
N ASP A 103 -6.93 17.07 -26.07
CA ASP A 103 -6.76 15.66 -25.73
C ASP A 103 -7.74 15.25 -24.62
N TRP A 104 -7.87 13.96 -24.33
CA TRP A 104 -8.66 13.50 -23.19
C TRP A 104 -7.79 13.48 -21.94
N SER A 105 -7.89 14.53 -21.13
CA SER A 105 -7.02 14.69 -19.95
C SER A 105 -7.78 15.07 -18.66
N TYR A 106 -7.30 14.55 -17.53
CA TYR A 106 -7.77 14.90 -16.18
C TYR A 106 -6.58 15.04 -15.23
N GLY A 107 -6.49 16.15 -14.49
CA GLY A 107 -5.45 16.32 -13.47
C GLY A 107 -4.02 16.18 -14.03
N SER A 108 -3.76 16.74 -15.23
CA SER A 108 -2.50 16.61 -16.00
C SER A 108 -2.18 15.22 -16.56
N ARG A 109 -3.08 14.24 -16.39
CA ARG A 109 -2.90 12.89 -16.94
C ARG A 109 -3.76 12.74 -18.19
N VAL A 110 -3.14 12.31 -19.27
CA VAL A 110 -3.84 11.90 -20.50
C VAL A 110 -4.32 10.47 -20.30
N THR A 111 -5.58 10.20 -20.65
CA THR A 111 -6.19 8.87 -20.57
C THR A 111 -6.58 8.39 -21.96
N ASP A 112 -6.20 7.16 -22.30
CA ASP A 112 -6.59 6.45 -23.53
C ASP A 112 -7.62 5.37 -23.19
N PHE A 113 -8.47 4.98 -24.16
CA PHE A 113 -9.61 4.04 -23.98
C PHE A 113 -9.31 2.65 -24.53
#